data_AF-A0A4Q9VFH8-F1
#
_entry.id   AF-A0A4Q9VFH8-F1
#
_cell.length_a   1.000
_cell.length_b   1.000
_cell.length_c   1.000
_cell.angle_alpha   90.00
_cell.angle_beta   90.00
_cell.angle_gamma   90.00
#
_symmetry.space_group_name_H-M   'P 1'
#
loop_
_entity.id
_entity.type
_entity.pdbx_description
1 polymer ?
#
loop_
_entity_poly.entity_id
_entity_poly.type
_entity_poly.pdbx_seq_one_letter_code
_entity_poly.pdbx_strand_id
1 'polypeptide(L)'
;MSEPQLSIRSAKAKALAQALARRTGMPMNRLVEEALERYDGALRAGAHAHPIDALWDLMAEGRRGVALGATSAHDDLYDDHGLPK
;
A
#
# COMPACT_ATOMS: atom_id res chain seq x y z
N MET A 1 -2.70 27.77 3.62
CA MET A 1 -3.11 26.86 4.71
C MET A 1 -1.87 26.53 5.53
N SER A 2 -1.95 26.47 6.86
CA SER A 2 -0.79 26.12 7.70
C SER A 2 -0.41 24.67 7.48
N GLU A 3 0.89 24.38 7.51
CA GLU A 3 1.39 23.01 7.41
C GLU A 3 0.93 22.19 8.64
N PRO A 4 0.45 20.94 8.46
CA PRO A 4 -0.01 20.10 9.56
C PRO A 4 1.16 19.64 10.44
N GLN A 5 0.97 19.66 11.76
CA GLN A 5 2.01 19.30 12.73
C GLN A 5 1.90 17.83 13.18
N LEU A 6 3.02 17.10 13.15
CA LEU A 6 3.16 15.78 13.77
C LEU A 6 3.59 15.91 15.24
N SER A 7 2.74 15.46 16.18
CA SER A 7 3.02 15.51 17.62
C SER A 7 3.22 14.09 18.18
N ILE A 8 4.35 13.85 18.85
CA ILE A 8 4.70 12.55 19.42
C ILE A 8 5.09 12.71 20.89
N ARG A 9 4.33 12.08 21.80
CA ARG A 9 4.67 12.02 23.23
C ARG A 9 5.54 10.80 23.53
N SER A 10 6.82 10.86 23.16
CA SER A 10 7.78 9.79 23.43
C SER A 10 9.19 10.33 23.64
N ALA A 11 9.71 10.14 24.85
CA ALA A 11 11.09 10.53 25.19
C ALA A 11 12.10 9.74 24.36
N LYS A 12 11.84 8.44 24.13
CA LYS A 12 12.68 7.56 23.31
C LYS A 12 12.75 8.04 21.85
N ALA A 13 11.59 8.38 21.26
CA ALA A 13 11.54 8.87 19.88
C ALA A 13 12.33 10.19 19.73
N LYS A 14 12.16 11.11 20.68
CA LYS A 14 12.91 12.38 20.70
C LYS A 14 14.41 12.15 20.79
N ALA A 15 14.87 11.31 21.72
CA ALA A 15 16.28 11.02 21.90
C ALA A 15 16.91 10.38 20.65
N LEU A 16 16.21 9.41 20.05
CA LEU A 16 16.65 8.77 18.80
C LEU A 16 16.75 9.79 17.65
N ALA A 17 15.70 10.58 17.44
CA ALA A 17 15.65 11.54 16.35
C ALA A 17 16.73 12.63 16.50
N GLN A 18 17.00 13.09 17.72
CA GLN A 18 18.13 13.99 18.02
C GLN A 18 19.49 13.37 17.73
N ALA A 19 19.72 12.12 18.14
CA ALA A 19 20.97 11.43 17.87
C ALA A 19 21.19 11.24 16.37
N LEU A 20 20.13 10.89 15.63
CA LEU A 20 20.18 10.71 14.19
C LEU A 20 20.41 12.03 13.46
N ALA A 21 19.69 13.10 13.83
CA ALA A 21 19.85 14.42 13.22
C ALA A 21 21.28 14.97 13.40
N ARG A 22 21.88 14.78 14.58
CA ARG A 22 23.30 15.13 14.82
C ARG A 22 24.25 14.34 13.94
N ARG A 23 23.98 13.06 13.71
CA ARG A 23 24.85 12.18 12.92
C ARG A 23 24.74 12.44 11.42
N THR A 24 23.54 12.75 10.92
CA THR A 24 23.29 12.96 9.49
C THR A 24 23.41 14.43 9.07
N GLY A 25 23.35 15.36 10.03
CA GLY A 25 23.28 16.80 9.74
C GLY A 25 21.92 17.24 9.17
N MET A 26 20.94 16.34 9.10
CA MET A 26 19.61 16.63 8.54
C MET A 26 18.74 17.37 9.57
N PRO A 27 17.84 18.26 9.10
CA PRO A 27 16.83 18.84 9.97
C PRO A 27 15.82 17.76 10.39
N MET A 28 15.21 17.95 11.57
CA MET A 28 14.39 16.93 12.23
C MET A 28 13.19 16.49 11.40
N ASN A 29 12.53 17.42 10.71
CA ASN A 29 11.40 17.15 9.83
C ASN A 29 11.80 16.22 8.69
N ARG A 30 12.87 16.56 7.95
CA ARG A 30 13.37 15.77 6.83
C ARG A 30 13.79 14.37 7.26
N LEU A 31 14.41 14.26 8.44
CA LEU A 31 14.80 12.96 8.98
C LEU A 31 13.59 12.07 9.27
N VAL A 32 12.52 12.65 9.81
CA VAL A 32 11.28 11.92 10.09
C VAL A 32 10.57 11.54 8.81
N GLU A 33 10.50 12.45 7.83
CA GLU A 33 9.94 12.20 6.50
C GLU A 33 10.66 11.03 5.80
N GLU A 34 11.99 11.12 5.65
CA GLU A 34 12.79 10.06 4.99
C GLU A 34 12.70 8.72 5.73
N ALA A 35 12.60 8.72 7.05
CA ALA A 35 12.43 7.49 7.84
C ALA A 35 11.06 6.84 7.61
N LEU A 36 9.98 7.64 7.54
CA LEU A 36 8.64 7.16 7.28
C LEU A 36 8.48 6.67 5.84
N GLU A 37 9.03 7.39 4.86
CA GLU A 37 9.06 6.97 3.46
C GLU A 37 9.83 5.66 3.28
N ARG A 38 10.99 5.52 3.94
CA ARG A 38 11.76 4.27 3.89
C ARG A 38 11.01 3.11 4.52
N TYR A 39 10.30 3.35 5.62
CA TYR A 39 9.50 2.31 6.27
C TYR A 39 8.32 1.89 5.40
N ASP A 40 7.58 2.85 4.81
CA ASP A 40 6.51 2.58 3.83
C ASP A 40 7.04 1.81 2.62
N GLY A 41 8.17 2.24 2.05
CA GLY A 41 8.84 1.53 0.96
C GLY A 41 9.24 0.10 1.35
N ALA A 42 9.73 -0.12 2.57
CA ALA A 42 10.04 -1.47 3.06
C ALA A 42 8.78 -2.33 3.23
N LEU A 43 7.65 -1.76 3.67
CA LEU A 43 6.38 -2.47 3.75
C LEU A 43 5.84 -2.86 2.36
N ARG A 44 5.97 -1.96 1.38
CA ARG A 44 5.55 -2.23 -0.01
C ARG A 44 6.47 -3.21 -0.72
N ALA A 45 7.79 -3.08 -0.52
CA ALA A 45 8.79 -3.96 -1.12
C ALA A 45 8.77 -5.36 -0.50
N GLY A 46 8.41 -5.47 0.78
CA GLY A 46 8.09 -6.73 1.45
C GLY A 46 6.72 -7.28 1.05
N ALA A 47 6.35 -7.16 -0.23
CA ALA A 47 5.10 -7.61 -0.82
C ALA A 47 4.64 -8.94 -0.19
N HIS A 48 3.38 -8.93 0.27
CA HIS A 48 2.61 -9.95 1.02
C HIS A 48 2.42 -9.72 2.54
N ALA A 49 2.11 -8.50 2.99
CA ALA A 49 1.63 -8.30 4.37
C ALA A 49 0.12 -8.56 4.54
N HIS A 50 -0.72 -8.35 3.50
CA HIS A 50 -2.13 -8.72 3.54
C HIS A 50 -2.61 -9.40 2.25
N PRO A 51 -3.37 -10.52 2.36
CA PRO A 51 -3.93 -11.23 1.20
C PRO A 51 -4.75 -10.35 0.24
N ILE A 52 -5.29 -9.23 0.76
CA ILE A 52 -6.10 -8.32 -0.02
C ILE A 52 -5.27 -7.55 -1.07
N ASP A 53 -4.00 -7.28 -0.82
CA ASP A 53 -3.14 -6.55 -1.76
C ASP A 53 -2.82 -7.42 -2.98
N ALA A 54 -2.53 -8.70 -2.75
CA ALA A 54 -2.39 -9.69 -3.83
C ALA A 54 -3.69 -9.84 -4.64
N LEU A 55 -4.85 -9.76 -3.97
CA LEU A 55 -6.15 -9.77 -4.64
C LEU A 55 -6.36 -8.50 -5.49
N TRP A 56 -5.98 -7.33 -4.99
CA TRP A 56 -6.07 -6.07 -5.75
C TRP A 56 -5.19 -6.08 -6.98
N ASP A 57 -3.96 -6.58 -6.88
CA ASP A 57 -3.05 -6.72 -8.02
C ASP A 57 -3.59 -7.72 -9.06
N LEU A 58 -4.10 -8.87 -8.60
CA LEU A 58 -4.74 -9.86 -9.48
C LEU A 58 -5.96 -9.27 -10.20
N MET A 59 -6.80 -8.50 -9.50
CA MET A 59 -7.98 -7.85 -10.06
C MET A 59 -7.60 -6.71 -11.02
N ALA A 60 -6.52 -5.99 -10.76
CA ALA A 60 -5.99 -4.96 -11.64
C ALA A 60 -5.46 -5.58 -12.95
N GLU A 61 -4.72 -6.69 -12.87
CA GLU A 61 -4.27 -7.46 -14.04
C GLU A 61 -5.46 -8.01 -14.84
N GLY A 62 -6.41 -8.67 -14.18
CA GLY A 62 -7.58 -9.25 -14.84
C GLY A 62 -8.39 -8.22 -15.62
N ARG A 63 -8.50 -6.98 -15.12
CA ARG A 63 -9.21 -5.89 -15.82
C ARG A 63 -8.52 -5.38 -17.08
N ARG A 64 -7.20 -5.55 -17.23
CA ARG A 64 -6.48 -5.07 -18.43
C ARG A 64 -6.90 -5.80 -19.70
N GLY A 65 -7.37 -7.04 -19.58
CA GLY A 65 -7.80 -7.87 -20.72
C GLY A 65 -9.29 -7.83 -21.04
N VAL A 66 -10.10 -7.11 -20.25
CA VAL A 66 -11.57 -7.12 -20.39
C VAL A 66 -12.01 -5.98 -21.31
N ALA A 67 -12.64 -6.32 -22.43
CA ALA A 67 -13.20 -5.33 -23.35
C ALA A 67 -14.32 -4.49 -22.70
N LEU A 68 -14.43 -3.23 -23.10
CA LEU A 68 -15.48 -2.35 -22.59
C LEU A 68 -16.87 -2.91 -22.96
N GLY A 69 -17.71 -3.16 -21.96
CA GLY A 69 -19.04 -3.77 -22.17
C GLY A 69 -19.04 -5.30 -22.21
N ALA A 70 -17.91 -5.97 -21.94
CA ALA A 70 -17.90 -7.42 -21.74
C ALA A 70 -18.82 -7.81 -20.58
N THR A 71 -19.71 -8.75 -20.83
CA THR A 71 -20.63 -9.31 -19.82
C THR A 71 -20.19 -10.74 -19.48
N SER A 72 -20.44 -11.14 -18.23
CA SER A 72 -20.22 -12.52 -17.75
C SER A 72 -21.46 -13.37 -18.03
N ALA A 73 -21.95 -13.34 -19.27
CA ALA A 73 -23.07 -14.19 -19.68
C ALA A 73 -22.49 -15.56 -20.08
N HIS A 74 -22.83 -16.60 -19.31
CA HIS A 74 -22.30 -17.96 -19.47
C HIS A 74 -23.42 -19.00 -19.64
N ASP A 75 -24.61 -18.55 -20.03
CA ASP A 75 -25.80 -19.41 -20.22
C ASP A 75 -25.58 -20.48 -21.31
N ASP A 76 -24.59 -20.25 -22.17
CA ASP A 76 -24.10 -21.20 -23.16
C ASP A 76 -23.34 -22.37 -22.53
N LEU A 77 -22.68 -22.17 -21.38
CA LEU A 77 -21.83 -23.17 -20.71
C LEU A 77 -22.59 -24.08 -19.72
N TYR A 78 -23.78 -23.66 -19.26
CA TYR A 78 -24.56 -24.41 -18.27
C TYR A 78 -25.93 -24.82 -18.82
N ASP A 79 -26.47 -25.94 -18.34
CA ASP A 79 -27.82 -26.42 -18.62
C ASP A 79 -28.87 -25.66 -17.79
N ASP A 80 -30.15 -25.96 -18.01
CA ASP A 80 -31.28 -25.31 -17.32
C ASP A 80 -31.30 -25.59 -15.79
N HIS A 81 -30.48 -26.54 -15.33
CA HIS A 81 -30.29 -26.86 -13.91
C HIS A 81 -29.00 -26.23 -13.34
N GLY A 82 -28.25 -25.47 -14.15
CA GLY A 82 -27.00 -24.84 -13.75
C GLY A 82 -25.80 -25.79 -13.71
N LEU A 83 -25.89 -26.97 -14.32
CA LEU A 83 -24.78 -27.91 -14.45
C LEU A 83 -24.01 -27.64 -15.75
N PRO A 84 -22.68 -27.86 -15.78
CA PRO A 84 -21.91 -27.74 -17.01
C PRO A 84 -22.48 -28.66 -18.10
N LYS A 85 -22.65 -28.12 -19.30
CA LYS A 85 -23.03 -28.90 -20.49
C LYS A 85 -21.91 -29.83 -20.96
#